data_AF-A0A0B0HCS6-F1
#
_entry.id   AF-A0A0B0HCS6-F1
#
_cell.length_a   1.000
_cell.length_b   1.000
_cell.length_c   1.000
_cell.angle_alpha   90.00
_cell.angle_beta   90.00
_cell.angle_gamma   90.00
#
_symmetry.space_group_name_H-M   'P 1'
#
loop_
_entity.id
_entity.type
_entity.pdbx_description
1 polymer ?
#
loop_
_entity_poly.entity_id
_entity_poly.type
_entity_poly.pdbx_seq_one_letter_code
_entity_poly.pdbx_strand_id
1 'polypeptide(L)'
;MASGNIDTEFLEETQDDSAGKILGYAFSRRFGLLIKEQPLAADEAVSIIARPGFSTAQLAEVRRYLGRPCHLELVDESYFSSQMQNQQEATAASAMTNVEGFDTDVDLNRLIDEIHEPEDLLESADDAPVIRLINALLTEAIRQNASDIHIEPYENRLRIRFRVDGALTEVLQPERKFAPPIISRIKVMAKLDIAEKRLPQDGRISLKLGGRSVDVRVSTIPVGSVEKVVMRLLDKQAGRLDLIQLGMPESLRTPRLRM
;
A
#
# COMPACT_ATOMS: atom_id res chain seq x y z
N MET A 1 -19.23 37.05 -14.50
CA MET A 1 -18.71 36.71 -13.17
C MET A 1 -18.23 35.27 -13.24
N ALA A 2 -17.00 35.01 -12.82
CA ALA A 2 -16.20 33.86 -13.23
C ALA A 2 -16.81 32.52 -12.80
N SER A 3 -17.24 31.75 -13.78
CA SER A 3 -17.51 30.32 -13.73
C SER A 3 -16.17 29.58 -13.61
N GLY A 4 -15.82 29.15 -12.40
CA GLY A 4 -14.66 28.30 -12.15
C GLY A 4 -15.02 26.84 -12.39
N ASN A 5 -14.53 26.27 -13.48
CA ASN A 5 -14.49 24.82 -13.68
C ASN A 5 -13.48 24.21 -12.70
N ILE A 6 -13.86 23.13 -12.01
CA ILE A 6 -12.92 22.20 -11.38
C ILE A 6 -13.43 20.77 -11.60
N ASP A 7 -12.48 19.89 -11.84
CA ASP A 7 -12.49 18.67 -12.63
C ASP A 7 -13.20 17.47 -12.01
N THR A 8 -13.80 16.67 -12.89
CA THR A 8 -14.42 15.36 -12.64
C THR A 8 -13.45 14.25 -12.24
N GLU A 9 -12.18 14.56 -11.99
CA GLU A 9 -11.06 13.60 -11.85
C GLU A 9 -10.89 12.99 -10.43
N PHE A 10 -11.62 13.44 -9.41
CA PHE A 10 -11.47 12.93 -8.02
C PHE A 10 -12.36 11.74 -7.67
N LEU A 11 -12.80 11.01 -8.68
CA LEU A 11 -14.01 10.21 -8.68
C LEU A 11 -13.71 8.77 -9.15
N GLU A 12 -13.30 7.88 -8.23
CA GLU A 12 -13.03 6.47 -8.57
C GLU A 12 -14.32 5.66 -8.79
N GLU A 13 -14.59 5.27 -10.04
CA GLU A 13 -15.48 4.16 -10.36
C GLU A 13 -14.75 2.84 -10.07
N THR A 14 -15.28 2.07 -9.13
CA THR A 14 -14.91 0.66 -8.94
C THR A 14 -15.38 -0.13 -10.16
N GLN A 15 -14.47 -0.88 -10.80
CA GLN A 15 -14.79 -1.83 -11.89
C GLN A 15 -15.60 -3.07 -11.42
N ASP A 16 -16.27 -2.96 -10.27
CA ASP A 16 -17.14 -3.97 -9.71
C ASP A 16 -18.48 -3.29 -9.44
N ASP A 17 -19.49 -3.60 -10.26
CA ASP A 17 -20.86 -3.05 -10.22
C ASP A 17 -21.59 -3.31 -8.87
N SER A 18 -20.90 -3.96 -7.92
CA SER A 18 -21.37 -4.28 -6.56
C SER A 18 -20.70 -3.48 -5.43
N ALA A 19 -19.59 -2.78 -5.70
CA ALA A 19 -18.87 -1.98 -4.70
C ALA A 19 -19.17 -0.49 -4.91
N GLY A 20 -19.97 0.13 -4.03
CA GLY A 20 -20.37 1.54 -4.19
C GLY A 20 -19.22 2.55 -4.29
N LYS A 21 -19.52 3.77 -4.76
CA LYS A 21 -18.55 4.86 -4.95
C LYS A 21 -17.89 5.27 -3.62
N ILE A 22 -16.61 5.60 -3.61
CA ILE A 22 -15.92 6.08 -2.40
C ILE A 22 -15.32 7.48 -2.60
N LEU A 23 -15.11 8.20 -1.50
CA LEU A 23 -14.31 9.43 -1.48
C LEU A 23 -12.91 9.10 -1.01
N GLY A 24 -11.89 9.59 -1.72
CA GLY A 24 -10.50 9.39 -1.33
C GLY A 24 -10.19 9.95 0.06
N TYR A 25 -9.25 9.32 0.77
CA TYR A 25 -8.92 9.68 2.16
C TYR A 25 -8.51 11.15 2.31
N ALA A 26 -7.68 11.69 1.42
CA ALA A 26 -7.27 13.09 1.58
C ALA A 26 -8.37 14.08 1.21
N PHE A 27 -9.22 13.76 0.22
CA PHE A 27 -10.43 14.54 -0.04
C PHE A 27 -11.25 14.64 1.24
N SER A 28 -11.53 13.49 1.86
CA SER A 28 -12.34 13.42 3.07
C SER A 28 -11.71 14.15 4.25
N ARG A 29 -10.39 14.02 4.44
CA ARG A 29 -9.64 14.72 5.50
C ARG A 29 -9.56 16.24 5.28
N ARG A 30 -9.37 16.67 4.03
CA ARG A 30 -9.18 18.07 3.65
C ARG A 30 -10.51 18.83 3.71
N PHE A 31 -11.53 18.28 3.08
CA PHE A 31 -12.83 18.94 2.93
C PHE A 31 -13.83 18.55 4.01
N GLY A 32 -13.51 17.52 4.82
CA GLY A 32 -14.32 17.14 5.96
C GLY A 32 -15.66 16.51 5.58
N LEU A 33 -15.68 15.76 4.48
CA LEU A 33 -16.84 15.06 3.93
C LEU A 33 -16.50 13.57 3.80
N LEU A 34 -17.41 12.67 4.16
CA LEU A 34 -17.20 11.23 4.02
C LEU A 34 -18.51 10.54 3.63
N ILE A 35 -18.43 9.54 2.76
CA ILE A 35 -19.57 8.67 2.45
C ILE A 35 -19.65 7.61 3.55
N LYS A 36 -20.74 7.60 4.30
CA LYS A 36 -20.99 6.66 5.39
C LYS A 36 -21.54 5.35 4.86
N GLU A 37 -22.62 5.43 4.07
CA GLU A 37 -23.38 4.27 3.58
C GLU A 37 -23.96 4.55 2.20
N GLN A 38 -23.91 3.52 1.34
CA GLN A 38 -24.57 3.53 0.04
C GLN A 38 -25.59 2.41 -0.06
N PRO A 39 -26.87 2.74 -0.22
CA PRO A 39 -27.90 1.73 -0.44
C PRO A 39 -27.79 1.13 -1.86
N LEU A 40 -28.05 -0.18 -1.92
CA LEU A 40 -28.01 -1.00 -3.14
C LEU A 40 -29.06 -0.56 -4.17
N ALA A 41 -30.24 -0.10 -3.73
CA ALA A 41 -31.30 0.37 -4.61
C ALA A 41 -30.97 1.77 -5.15
N ALA A 42 -30.89 1.96 -6.46
CA ALA A 42 -30.44 3.20 -7.12
C ALA A 42 -31.23 4.47 -6.78
N ASP A 43 -32.48 4.35 -6.32
CA ASP A 43 -33.34 5.50 -6.00
C ASP A 43 -33.20 6.01 -4.57
N GLU A 44 -32.52 5.27 -3.69
CA GLU A 44 -32.35 5.67 -2.28
C GLU A 44 -31.25 6.72 -2.09
N ALA A 45 -31.37 7.52 -1.03
CA ALA A 45 -30.40 8.58 -0.76
C ALA A 45 -29.11 8.03 -0.14
N VAL A 46 -27.96 8.50 -0.62
CA VAL A 46 -26.63 8.19 -0.05
C VAL A 46 -26.42 8.97 1.24
N SER A 47 -25.88 8.32 2.28
CA SER A 47 -25.59 8.97 3.56
C SER A 47 -24.17 9.53 3.57
N ILE A 48 -24.05 10.85 3.80
CA ILE A 48 -22.79 11.59 3.87
C ILE A 48 -22.67 12.20 5.27
N ILE A 49 -21.52 12.03 5.91
CA ILE A 49 -21.19 12.75 7.15
C ILE A 49 -20.26 13.92 6.84
N ALA A 50 -20.44 15.01 7.58
CA ALA A 50 -19.61 16.21 7.45
C ALA A 50 -19.18 16.75 8.81
N ARG A 51 -17.95 17.26 8.89
CA ARG A 51 -17.48 18.01 10.07
C ARG A 51 -17.93 19.47 10.02
N PRO A 52 -17.94 20.20 11.16
CA PRO A 52 -18.24 21.63 11.16
C PRO A 52 -17.23 22.39 10.30
N GLY A 53 -17.72 23.33 9.47
CA GLY A 53 -16.88 24.12 8.56
C GLY A 53 -16.61 23.49 7.19
N PHE A 54 -17.35 22.44 6.80
CA PHE A 54 -17.29 21.89 5.44
C PHE A 54 -17.71 22.93 4.39
N SER A 55 -17.16 22.79 3.17
CA SER A 55 -17.48 23.69 2.05
C SER A 55 -18.75 23.23 1.33
N THR A 56 -19.72 24.14 1.16
CA THR A 56 -20.95 23.88 0.40
C THR A 56 -20.68 23.63 -1.08
N ALA A 57 -19.64 24.23 -1.64
CA ALA A 57 -19.20 23.96 -3.01
C ALA A 57 -18.70 22.52 -3.16
N GLN A 58 -17.93 22.01 -2.19
CA GLN A 58 -17.45 20.63 -2.20
C GLN A 58 -18.57 19.62 -1.97
N LEU A 59 -19.55 19.96 -1.13
CA LEU A 59 -20.75 19.14 -0.98
C LEU A 59 -21.55 19.04 -2.28
N ALA A 60 -21.67 20.14 -3.03
CA ALA A 60 -22.34 20.14 -4.32
C ALA A 60 -21.63 19.22 -5.32
N GLU A 61 -20.31 19.18 -5.32
CA GLU A 61 -19.53 18.29 -6.18
C GLU A 61 -19.65 16.82 -5.78
N VAL A 62 -19.59 16.50 -4.48
CA VAL A 62 -19.85 15.13 -4.01
C VAL A 62 -21.25 14.66 -4.42
N ARG A 63 -22.26 15.54 -4.32
CA ARG A 63 -23.61 15.23 -4.78
C ARG A 63 -23.68 15.01 -6.30
N ARG A 64 -22.97 15.82 -7.09
CA ARG A 64 -22.90 15.66 -8.54
C ARG A 64 -22.24 14.33 -8.91
N TYR A 65 -21.17 13.96 -8.21
CA TYR A 65 -20.47 12.69 -8.41
C TYR A 65 -21.35 11.47 -8.14
N LEU A 66 -22.07 11.48 -7.01
CA LEU A 66 -22.90 10.36 -6.60
C LEU A 66 -24.09 10.17 -7.55
N GLY A 67 -24.51 11.22 -8.26
CA GLY A 67 -25.61 11.16 -9.24
C GLY A 67 -26.96 10.83 -8.60
N ARG A 68 -27.05 10.86 -7.27
CA ARG A 68 -28.17 10.38 -6.47
C ARG A 68 -28.51 11.37 -5.35
N PRO A 69 -29.76 11.34 -4.81
CA PRO A 69 -30.09 12.10 -3.60
C PRO A 69 -29.11 11.77 -2.47
N CYS A 70 -28.77 12.76 -1.65
CA CYS A 70 -27.83 12.57 -0.54
C CYS A 70 -28.44 13.15 0.75
N HIS A 71 -28.26 12.44 1.86
CA HIS A 71 -28.55 12.95 3.19
C HIS A 71 -27.24 13.37 3.86
N LEU A 72 -27.22 14.57 4.44
CA LEU A 72 -26.06 15.12 5.11
C LEU A 72 -26.27 15.11 6.63
N GLU A 73 -25.38 14.44 7.35
CA GLU A 73 -25.33 14.41 8.80
C GLU A 73 -24.10 15.20 9.29
N LEU A 74 -24.31 16.20 10.16
CA LEU A 74 -23.20 16.91 10.80
C LEU A 74 -22.74 16.15 12.04
N VAL A 75 -21.46 15.81 12.06
CA VAL A 75 -20.83 15.03 13.13
C VAL A 75 -19.65 15.79 13.72
N ASP A 76 -19.23 15.41 14.93
CA ASP A 76 -18.01 15.97 15.52
C ASP A 76 -16.72 15.36 14.92
N GLU A 77 -15.59 16.02 15.18
CA GLU A 77 -14.28 15.62 14.65
C GLU A 77 -13.86 14.22 15.12
N SER A 78 -14.27 13.81 16.33
CA SER A 78 -13.89 12.52 16.90
C SER A 78 -14.61 11.38 16.18
N TYR A 79 -15.91 11.55 15.92
CA TYR A 79 -16.70 10.61 15.15
C TYR A 79 -16.23 10.55 13.70
N PHE A 80 -15.98 11.71 13.07
CA PHE A 80 -15.48 11.79 11.69
C PHE A 80 -14.15 11.04 11.53
N SER A 81 -13.20 11.28 12.44
CA SER A 81 -11.89 10.61 12.44
C SER A 81 -12.00 9.11 12.61
N SER A 82 -12.90 8.63 13.48
CA SER A 82 -13.14 7.21 13.68
C SER A 82 -13.73 6.53 12.44
N GLN A 83 -14.69 7.18 11.76
CA GLN A 83 -15.27 6.63 10.53
C GLN A 83 -14.24 6.58 9.39
N MET A 84 -13.40 7.61 9.27
CA MET A 84 -12.28 7.63 8.32
C MET A 84 -11.31 6.47 8.54
N GLN A 85 -10.94 6.20 9.79
CA GLN A 85 -10.04 5.09 10.11
C GLN A 85 -10.66 3.73 9.79
N ASN A 86 -11.93 3.52 10.15
CA ASN A 86 -12.65 2.28 9.86
C ASN A 86 -12.74 2.01 8.34
N GLN A 87 -13.00 3.04 7.53
CA GLN A 87 -13.07 2.89 6.07
C GLN A 87 -11.70 2.57 5.46
N GLN A 88 -10.61 3.16 5.97
CA GLN A 88 -9.26 2.79 5.53
C GLN A 88 -8.89 1.34 5.90
N GLU A 89 -9.24 0.90 7.10
CA GLU A 89 -8.98 -0.49 7.53
C GLU A 89 -9.77 -1.50 6.69
N ALA A 90 -11.02 -1.19 6.33
CA ALA A 90 -11.84 -2.01 5.44
C ALA A 90 -11.29 -2.09 4.00
N THR A 91 -10.82 -0.97 3.45
CA THR A 91 -10.17 -0.94 2.13
C THR A 91 -8.83 -1.67 2.14
N ALA A 92 -8.04 -1.51 3.21
CA ALA A 92 -6.77 -2.22 3.39
C ALA A 92 -6.99 -3.74 3.49
N ALA A 93 -8.02 -4.19 4.20
CA ALA A 93 -8.39 -5.60 4.29
C ALA A 93 -8.85 -6.17 2.93
N SER A 94 -9.59 -5.39 2.15
CA SER A 94 -10.13 -5.80 0.85
C SER A 94 -9.03 -5.88 -0.23
N ALA A 95 -8.10 -4.92 -0.25
CA ALA A 95 -6.93 -4.95 -1.14
C ALA A 95 -5.96 -6.11 -0.83
N MET A 96 -5.96 -6.61 0.41
CA MET A 96 -5.18 -7.79 0.82
C MET A 96 -5.85 -9.12 0.46
N THR A 97 -7.13 -9.11 0.09
CA THR A 97 -7.90 -10.35 -0.17
C THR A 97 -8.00 -10.68 -1.66
N ASN A 98 -7.83 -9.70 -2.57
CA ASN A 98 -8.02 -9.88 -4.02
C ASN A 98 -6.74 -10.10 -4.86
N VAL A 99 -5.63 -10.54 -4.27
CA VAL A 99 -4.51 -11.06 -5.08
C VAL A 99 -4.75 -12.54 -5.36
N GLU A 100 -5.83 -12.84 -6.07
CA GLU A 100 -6.06 -14.13 -6.71
C GLU A 100 -5.49 -14.07 -8.14
N GLY A 101 -4.42 -14.83 -8.39
CA GLY A 101 -3.87 -15.00 -9.74
C GLY A 101 -2.34 -15.02 -9.76
N PHE A 102 -1.74 -16.16 -9.43
CA PHE A 102 -0.29 -16.40 -9.56
C PHE A 102 0.18 -16.60 -11.02
N ASP A 103 -0.53 -16.06 -12.01
CA ASP A 103 -0.30 -16.41 -13.44
C ASP A 103 -0.28 -15.22 -14.41
N THR A 104 -0.09 -14.00 -13.92
CA THR A 104 0.23 -12.86 -14.79
C THR A 104 1.66 -12.43 -14.57
N ASP A 105 2.44 -12.33 -15.65
CA ASP A 105 3.72 -11.62 -15.61
C ASP A 105 3.42 -10.16 -15.27
N VAL A 106 3.62 -9.81 -14.00
CA VAL A 106 3.37 -8.45 -13.52
C VAL A 106 4.43 -7.54 -14.10
N ASP A 107 4.04 -6.70 -15.06
CA ASP A 107 4.93 -5.72 -15.67
C ASP A 107 5.15 -4.54 -14.71
N LEU A 108 6.21 -4.65 -13.90
CA LEU A 108 6.60 -3.64 -12.93
C LEU A 108 6.86 -2.26 -13.55
N ASN A 109 7.23 -2.20 -14.84
CA ASN A 109 7.47 -0.92 -15.52
C ASN A 109 6.16 -0.19 -15.81
N ARG A 110 5.10 -0.90 -16.21
CA ARG A 110 3.77 -0.30 -16.37
C ARG A 110 3.24 0.32 -15.08
N LEU A 111 3.44 -0.36 -13.95
CA LEU A 111 3.06 0.18 -12.64
C LEU A 111 3.85 1.42 -12.24
N ILE A 112 5.08 1.58 -12.74
CA ILE A 112 5.85 2.82 -12.58
C ILE A 112 5.28 3.94 -13.45
N ASP A 113 4.88 3.62 -14.68
CA ASP A 113 4.27 4.59 -15.59
C ASP A 113 2.91 5.07 -15.08
N GLU A 114 2.15 4.22 -14.39
CA GLU A 114 0.94 4.62 -13.65
C GLU A 114 1.23 5.62 -12.51
N ILE A 115 2.46 5.64 -11.95
CA ILE A 115 2.87 6.67 -10.98
C ILE A 115 3.37 7.93 -11.70
N HIS A 116 3.68 7.85 -13.01
CA HIS A 116 4.17 8.98 -13.80
C HIS A 116 3.07 9.90 -14.32
N GLU A 117 1.84 9.42 -14.54
CA GLU A 117 0.74 10.28 -14.95
C GLU A 117 0.44 11.28 -13.81
N PRO A 118 0.82 12.56 -13.97
CA PRO A 118 0.38 13.58 -13.05
C PRO A 118 -1.04 13.92 -13.48
N GLU A 119 -2.06 13.31 -12.88
CA GLU A 119 -3.36 13.96 -12.82
C GLU A 119 -3.18 15.23 -11.98
N ASP A 120 -3.05 16.34 -12.69
CA ASP A 120 -2.73 17.65 -12.14
C ASP A 120 -3.96 18.20 -11.43
N LEU A 121 -4.15 17.88 -10.15
CA LEU A 121 -4.70 18.81 -9.15
C LEU A 121 -4.52 18.26 -7.72
N LEU A 122 -3.68 18.96 -6.96
CA LEU A 122 -3.85 19.21 -5.52
C LEU A 122 -3.95 17.98 -4.60
N GLU A 123 -2.78 17.42 -4.30
CA GLU A 123 -2.44 16.75 -3.04
C GLU A 123 -3.42 15.66 -2.57
N SER A 124 -2.97 14.43 -2.80
CA SER A 124 -3.24 13.18 -2.05
C SER A 124 -4.46 12.33 -2.45
N ALA A 125 -4.35 11.67 -3.60
CA ALA A 125 -5.05 10.40 -3.87
C ALA A 125 -4.12 9.23 -4.29
N ASP A 126 -2.80 9.42 -4.40
CA ASP A 126 -1.93 8.41 -5.05
C ASP A 126 -1.26 7.38 -4.14
N ASP A 127 -1.95 6.92 -3.10
CA ASP A 127 -1.49 5.72 -2.40
C ASP A 127 -1.70 4.47 -3.30
N ALA A 128 -2.73 4.47 -4.16
CA ALA A 128 -3.11 3.27 -4.91
C ALA A 128 -2.02 2.76 -5.89
N PRO A 129 -1.41 3.58 -6.78
CA PRO A 129 -0.37 3.09 -7.69
C PRO A 129 0.90 2.63 -6.94
N VAL A 130 1.30 3.37 -5.89
CA VAL A 130 2.45 3.03 -5.05
C VAL A 130 2.21 1.75 -4.25
N ILE A 131 1.00 1.54 -3.74
CA ILE A 131 0.56 0.31 -3.08
C ILE A 131 0.62 -0.86 -4.06
N ARG A 132 0.06 -0.69 -5.27
CA ARG A 132 0.09 -1.73 -6.32
C ARG A 132 1.53 -2.11 -6.65
N LEU A 133 2.42 -1.15 -6.84
CA LEU A 133 3.84 -1.39 -7.09
C LEU A 133 4.51 -2.15 -5.95
N ILE A 134 4.31 -1.76 -4.69
CA ILE A 134 4.92 -2.43 -3.54
C ILE A 134 4.40 -3.86 -3.40
N ASN A 135 3.10 -4.07 -3.56
CA ASN A 135 2.49 -5.39 -3.52
C ASN A 135 2.99 -6.28 -4.65
N ALA A 136 3.14 -5.73 -5.86
CA ALA A 136 3.73 -6.41 -7.01
C ALA A 136 5.20 -6.79 -6.75
N LEU A 137 6.00 -5.87 -6.22
CA LEU A 137 7.40 -6.14 -5.85
C LEU A 137 7.52 -7.24 -4.80
N LEU A 138 6.68 -7.22 -3.76
CA LEU A 138 6.66 -8.25 -2.73
C LEU A 138 6.24 -9.61 -3.29
N THR A 139 5.21 -9.62 -4.14
CA THR A 139 4.71 -10.82 -4.82
C THR A 139 5.79 -11.42 -5.72
N GLU A 140 6.45 -10.58 -6.51
CA GLU A 140 7.52 -11.00 -7.41
C GLU A 140 8.74 -11.52 -6.65
N ALA A 141 9.13 -10.85 -5.57
CA ALA A 141 10.22 -11.31 -4.72
C ALA A 141 9.92 -12.69 -4.11
N ILE A 142 8.68 -12.93 -3.68
CA ILE A 142 8.25 -14.25 -3.18
C ILE A 142 8.23 -15.29 -4.31
N ARG A 143 7.73 -14.94 -5.50
CA ARG A 143 7.73 -15.80 -6.70
C ARG A 143 9.15 -16.25 -7.07
N GLN A 144 10.12 -15.33 -7.00
CA GLN A 144 11.53 -15.60 -7.26
C GLN A 144 12.29 -16.21 -6.06
N ASN A 145 11.63 -16.50 -4.94
CA ASN A 145 12.27 -16.97 -3.69
C ASN A 145 13.43 -16.07 -3.20
N ALA A 146 13.26 -14.75 -3.32
CA ALA A 146 14.25 -13.79 -2.83
C ALA A 146 14.35 -13.77 -1.30
N SER A 147 15.57 -13.64 -0.76
CA SER A 147 15.82 -13.48 0.68
C SER A 147 15.70 -12.03 1.15
N ASP A 148 16.07 -11.08 0.29
CA ASP A 148 16.08 -9.65 0.62
C ASP A 148 15.63 -8.83 -0.60
N ILE A 149 14.88 -7.76 -0.34
CA ILE A 149 14.57 -6.69 -1.30
C ILE A 149 15.36 -5.44 -0.88
N HIS A 150 16.11 -4.88 -1.82
CA HIS A 150 16.92 -3.69 -1.62
C HIS A 150 16.34 -2.54 -2.43
N ILE A 151 16.03 -1.41 -1.78
CA ILE A 151 15.58 -0.18 -2.41
C ILE A 151 16.63 0.89 -2.14
N GLU A 152 17.37 1.25 -3.19
CA GLU A 152 18.62 1.99 -3.09
C GLU A 152 18.53 3.28 -3.93
N PRO A 153 18.29 4.44 -3.28
CA PRO A 153 18.29 5.71 -3.99
C PRO A 153 19.73 6.18 -4.27
N TYR A 154 20.03 6.46 -5.53
CA TYR A 154 21.25 7.13 -6.00
C TYR A 154 20.92 8.56 -6.44
N GLU A 155 21.93 9.35 -6.81
CA GLU A 155 21.76 10.77 -7.17
C GLU A 155 20.69 11.01 -8.24
N ASN A 156 20.65 10.20 -9.30
CA ASN A 156 19.75 10.40 -10.45
C ASN A 156 18.79 9.23 -10.71
N ARG A 157 18.83 8.17 -9.90
CA ARG A 157 18.00 6.97 -10.11
C ARG A 157 17.63 6.32 -8.79
N LEU A 158 16.52 5.61 -8.78
CA LEU A 158 16.19 4.62 -7.77
C LEU A 158 16.58 3.24 -8.33
N ARG A 159 17.25 2.42 -7.54
CA ARG A 159 17.59 1.05 -7.92
C ARG A 159 16.90 0.08 -6.97
N ILE A 160 16.19 -0.89 -7.52
CA ILE A 160 15.53 -1.95 -6.75
C ILE A 160 16.15 -3.29 -7.15
N ARG A 161 16.61 -4.05 -6.15
CA ARG A 161 17.28 -5.34 -6.34
C ARG A 161 16.70 -6.41 -5.44
N PHE A 162 16.66 -7.64 -5.93
CA PHE A 162 16.41 -8.81 -5.11
C PHE A 162 17.70 -9.55 -4.83
N ARG A 163 17.80 -10.13 -3.64
CA ARG A 163 18.80 -11.17 -3.35
C ARG A 163 18.16 -12.53 -3.57
N VAL A 164 18.55 -13.23 -4.62
CA VAL A 164 18.09 -14.59 -4.94
C VAL A 164 19.30 -15.51 -4.89
N ASP A 165 19.22 -16.61 -4.13
CA ASP A 165 20.33 -17.55 -3.92
C ASP A 165 21.67 -16.89 -3.54
N GLY A 166 21.59 -15.81 -2.76
CA GLY A 166 22.74 -15.04 -2.30
C GLY A 166 23.27 -13.99 -3.29
N ALA A 167 22.87 -14.04 -4.56
CA ALA A 167 23.25 -13.07 -5.59
C ALA A 167 22.26 -11.90 -5.65
N LEU A 168 22.76 -10.69 -5.94
CA LEU A 168 21.92 -9.49 -6.10
C LEU A 168 21.60 -9.26 -7.57
N THR A 169 20.31 -9.22 -7.91
CA THR A 169 19.79 -9.00 -9.26
C THR A 169 18.96 -7.72 -9.29
N GLU A 170 19.23 -6.84 -10.25
CA GLU A 170 18.42 -5.63 -10.46
C GLU A 170 17.11 -6.00 -11.17
N VAL A 171 16.00 -5.53 -10.62
CA VAL A 171 14.65 -5.87 -11.13
C VAL A 171 13.89 -4.66 -11.63
N LEU A 172 14.22 -3.46 -11.12
CA LEU A 172 13.57 -2.22 -11.51
C LEU A 172 14.52 -1.04 -11.24
N GLN A 173 14.57 -0.07 -12.17
CA GLN A 173 15.43 1.10 -12.04
C GLN A 173 14.70 2.41 -12.43
N PRO A 174 13.73 2.85 -11.62
CA PRO A 174 12.93 4.02 -11.97
C PRO A 174 13.65 5.32 -11.57
N GLU A 175 13.05 6.46 -11.89
CA GLU A 175 13.61 7.77 -11.52
C GLU A 175 13.67 7.96 -10.00
N ARG A 176 14.65 8.76 -9.53
CA ARG A 176 14.83 9.03 -8.08
C ARG A 176 13.56 9.61 -7.41
N LYS A 177 12.72 10.34 -8.16
CA LYS A 177 11.52 11.00 -7.65
C LYS A 177 10.50 10.04 -7.02
N PHE A 178 10.55 8.75 -7.36
CA PHE A 178 9.70 7.73 -6.77
C PHE A 178 10.17 7.22 -5.40
N ALA A 179 11.39 7.55 -4.97
CA ALA A 179 11.91 7.05 -3.70
C ALA A 179 11.09 7.55 -2.49
N PRO A 180 10.76 8.86 -2.35
CA PRO A 180 9.98 9.34 -1.20
C PRO A 180 8.61 8.66 -1.01
N PRO A 181 7.73 8.53 -2.03
CA PRO A 181 6.43 7.87 -1.83
C PRO A 181 6.57 6.38 -1.52
N ILE A 182 7.49 5.66 -2.18
CA ILE A 182 7.73 4.24 -1.90
C ILE A 182 8.21 4.03 -0.46
N ILE A 183 9.19 4.82 0.00
CA ILE A 183 9.73 4.72 1.36
C ILE A 183 8.65 5.06 2.39
N SER A 184 7.89 6.12 2.16
CA SER A 184 6.78 6.53 3.04
C SER A 184 5.77 5.39 3.20
N ARG A 185 5.38 4.76 2.09
CA ARG A 185 4.43 3.65 2.13
C ARG A 185 4.97 2.43 2.86
N ILE A 186 6.25 2.08 2.67
CA ILE A 186 6.89 0.99 3.42
C ILE A 186 6.94 1.31 4.93
N LYS A 187 7.24 2.56 5.30
CA LYS A 187 7.22 2.99 6.70
C LYS A 187 5.85 2.83 7.34
N VAL A 188 4.78 3.21 6.63
CA VAL A 188 3.40 2.99 7.08
C VAL A 188 3.15 1.50 7.33
N MET A 189 3.45 0.64 6.36
CA MET A 189 3.24 -0.81 6.48
C MET A 189 4.00 -1.42 7.65
N ALA A 190 5.20 -0.91 7.93
CA ALA A 190 6.07 -1.37 9.01
C ALA A 190 5.83 -0.66 10.36
N LYS A 191 4.86 0.25 10.44
CA LYS A 191 4.55 1.09 11.62
C LYS A 191 5.73 1.95 12.10
N LEU A 192 6.48 2.50 11.16
CA LEU A 192 7.62 3.40 11.40
C LEU A 192 7.22 4.86 11.35
N ASP A 193 8.04 5.74 11.93
CA ASP A 193 7.82 7.18 11.88
C ASP A 193 8.21 7.74 10.50
N ILE A 194 7.22 8.29 9.79
CA ILE A 194 7.36 8.87 8.46
C ILE A 194 8.08 10.22 8.50
N ALA A 195 7.91 10.97 9.59
CA ALA A 195 8.51 12.29 9.76
C ALA A 195 10.01 12.18 10.08
N GLU A 196 10.42 11.15 10.81
CA GLU A 196 11.83 10.93 11.12
C GLU A 196 12.57 10.28 9.94
N LYS A 197 13.60 10.96 9.42
CA LYS A 197 14.42 10.52 8.27
C LYS A 197 15.92 10.55 8.55
N ARG A 198 16.32 10.99 9.76
CA ARG A 198 17.72 11.25 10.15
C ARG A 198 18.32 10.11 10.95
N LEU A 199 17.49 9.19 11.45
CA LEU A 199 17.90 8.04 12.24
C LEU A 199 17.50 6.74 11.52
N PRO A 200 18.31 5.67 11.63
CA PRO A 200 17.88 4.35 11.20
C PRO A 200 16.62 3.89 11.95
N GLN A 201 15.74 3.17 11.27
CA GLN A 201 14.52 2.62 11.85
C GLN A 201 14.34 1.15 11.45
N ASP A 202 13.78 0.36 12.36
CA ASP A 202 13.51 -1.07 12.16
C ASP A 202 12.06 -1.39 12.48
N GLY A 203 11.42 -2.17 11.59
CA GLY A 203 10.01 -2.53 11.70
C GLY A 203 9.73 -3.92 11.18
N ARG A 204 8.46 -4.34 11.27
CA ARG A 204 8.00 -5.63 10.76
C ARG A 204 6.67 -5.50 10.04
N ILE A 205 6.50 -6.30 9.00
CA ILE A 205 5.26 -6.43 8.24
C ILE A 205 4.89 -7.91 8.23
N SER A 206 3.66 -8.23 8.62
CA SER A 206 3.11 -9.58 8.46
C SER A 206 2.23 -9.62 7.23
N LEU A 207 2.63 -10.43 6.25
CA LEU A 207 1.93 -10.58 4.98
C LEU A 207 1.32 -11.98 4.88
N LYS A 208 0.11 -12.06 4.33
CA LYS A 208 -0.48 -13.31 3.85
C LYS A 208 -0.61 -13.18 2.34
N LEU A 209 0.12 -13.99 1.60
CA LEU A 209 0.13 -13.97 0.13
C LEU A 209 -0.01 -15.40 -0.38
N GLY A 210 -1.05 -15.69 -1.18
CA GLY A 210 -1.27 -17.04 -1.74
C GLY A 210 -1.34 -18.16 -0.70
N GLY A 211 -1.93 -17.90 0.48
CA GLY A 211 -1.96 -18.86 1.58
C GLY A 211 -0.65 -19.04 2.35
N ARG A 212 0.46 -18.43 1.91
CA ARG A 212 1.73 -18.39 2.64
C ARG A 212 1.79 -17.18 3.55
N SER A 213 2.18 -17.40 4.81
CA SER A 213 2.42 -16.33 5.77
C SER A 213 3.90 -15.96 5.79
N VAL A 214 4.22 -14.75 5.37
CA VAL A 214 5.59 -14.22 5.30
C VAL A 214 5.77 -13.13 6.36
N ASP A 215 6.82 -13.25 7.17
CA ASP A 215 7.25 -12.18 8.07
C ASP A 215 8.33 -11.36 7.37
N VAL A 216 8.11 -10.07 7.20
CA VAL A 216 9.07 -9.18 6.57
C VAL A 216 9.68 -8.29 7.62
N ARG A 217 11.02 -8.29 7.72
CA ARG A 217 11.74 -7.31 8.54
C ARG A 217 12.17 -6.15 7.67
N VAL A 218 11.89 -4.95 8.10
CA VAL A 218 12.19 -3.72 7.35
C VAL A 218 13.22 -2.92 8.13
N SER A 219 14.26 -2.46 7.46
CA SER A 219 15.23 -1.52 8.01
C SER A 219 15.37 -0.33 7.05
N THR A 220 15.29 0.88 7.59
CA THR A 220 15.57 2.13 6.85
C THR A 220 16.86 2.74 7.36
N ILE A 221 17.68 3.28 6.45
CA ILE A 221 18.94 3.97 6.78
C ILE A 221 18.97 5.30 6.01
N PRO A 222 19.24 6.43 6.67
CA PRO A 222 19.38 7.73 6.00
C PRO A 222 20.45 7.73 4.91
N VAL A 223 20.12 8.22 3.72
CA VAL A 223 21.05 8.40 2.58
C VAL A 223 20.73 9.74 1.90
N GLY A 224 21.52 10.77 2.22
CA GLY A 224 21.28 12.12 1.72
C GLY A 224 19.94 12.67 2.20
N SER A 225 19.06 13.08 1.27
CA SER A 225 17.72 13.60 1.56
C SER A 225 16.60 12.54 1.67
N VAL A 226 16.95 11.26 1.48
CA VAL A 226 16.02 10.12 1.45
C VAL A 226 16.59 8.99 2.29
N GLU A 227 16.03 7.79 2.18
CA GLU A 227 16.47 6.61 2.91
C GLU A 227 16.70 5.43 1.97
N LYS A 228 17.71 4.63 2.28
CA LYS A 228 17.83 3.28 1.75
C LYS A 228 16.96 2.35 2.59
N VAL A 229 16.25 1.45 1.93
CA VAL A 229 15.41 0.45 2.59
C VAL A 229 15.89 -0.95 2.24
N VAL A 230 15.95 -1.82 3.25
CA VAL A 230 16.18 -3.25 3.09
C VAL A 230 15.01 -3.99 3.73
N MET A 231 14.40 -4.90 2.99
CA MET A 231 13.33 -5.76 3.47
C MET A 231 13.80 -7.21 3.40
N ARG A 232 13.86 -7.89 4.55
CA ARG A 232 14.20 -9.31 4.61
C ARG A 232 12.92 -10.14 4.68
N LEU A 233 12.76 -11.06 3.75
CA LEU A 233 11.62 -11.97 3.66
C LEU A 233 11.93 -13.24 4.46
N LEU A 234 11.11 -13.55 5.46
CA LEU A 234 11.22 -14.75 6.27
C LEU A 234 9.99 -15.62 6.06
N ASP A 235 10.18 -16.75 5.39
CA ASP A 235 9.14 -17.79 5.31
C ASP A 235 9.06 -18.52 6.66
N LYS A 236 7.88 -18.45 7.29
CA LYS A 236 7.63 -19.13 8.58
C LYS A 236 7.64 -20.66 8.44
N GLN A 237 7.49 -21.21 7.23
CA GLN A 237 7.45 -22.66 7.01
C GLN A 237 8.81 -23.28 6.68
N ALA A 238 9.77 -22.51 6.17
CA ALA A 238 11.10 -23.01 5.80
C ALA A 238 11.97 -23.44 7.00
N GLY A 239 11.60 -23.08 8.23
CA GLY A 239 12.39 -23.31 9.45
C GLY A 239 12.39 -24.72 10.04
N ARG A 240 11.74 -25.71 9.42
CA ARG A 240 11.72 -27.10 9.89
C ARG A 240 12.51 -28.02 8.97
N LEU A 241 13.82 -27.79 8.87
CA LEU A 241 14.73 -28.74 8.25
C LEU A 241 15.15 -29.79 9.28
N ASP A 242 14.93 -31.07 8.98
CA ASP A 242 15.47 -32.15 9.78
C ASP A 242 16.96 -32.42 9.43
N LEU A 243 17.66 -33.18 10.28
CA LEU A 243 19.08 -33.49 10.07
C LEU A 243 19.32 -34.28 8.76
N ILE A 244 18.31 -34.99 8.27
CA ILE A 244 18.40 -35.79 7.04
C ILE A 244 18.37 -34.85 5.83
N GLN A 245 17.47 -33.86 5.83
CA GLN A 245 17.32 -32.82 4.81
C GLN A 245 18.54 -31.90 4.75
N LEU A 246 19.24 -31.71 5.87
CA LEU A 246 20.53 -31.01 5.92
C LEU A 246 21.70 -31.83 5.33
N GLY A 247 21.45 -33.06 4.90
CA GLY A 247 22.47 -33.94 4.35
C GLY A 247 23.40 -34.54 5.42
N MET A 248 22.99 -34.56 6.69
CA MET A 248 23.81 -35.14 7.75
C MET A 248 24.01 -36.64 7.49
N PRO A 249 25.25 -37.14 7.41
CA PRO A 249 25.53 -38.57 7.29
C PRO A 249 24.93 -39.34 8.45
N GLU A 250 24.43 -40.55 8.20
CA GLU A 250 23.77 -41.38 9.22
C GLU A 250 24.68 -41.66 10.42
N SER A 251 26.00 -41.80 10.17
CA SER A 251 27.02 -42.01 11.18
C SER A 251 27.15 -40.88 12.22
N LEU A 252 26.67 -39.68 11.90
CA LEU A 252 26.66 -38.52 12.78
C LEU A 252 25.28 -38.26 13.42
N ARG A 253 24.23 -38.96 12.97
CA ARG A 253 22.86 -38.85 13.50
C ARG A 253 22.63 -39.71 14.73
N THR A 254 23.43 -40.76 14.94
CA THR A 254 23.30 -41.64 16.12
C THR A 254 23.95 -40.98 17.34
N PRO A 255 23.22 -40.74 18.45
CA PRO A 255 23.80 -40.22 19.68
C PRO A 255 24.86 -41.21 20.18
N ARG A 256 26.14 -40.83 20.15
CA ARG A 256 27.17 -41.57 20.87
C ARG A 256 26.96 -41.29 22.35
N LEU A 257 26.34 -42.24 23.06
CA LEU A 257 26.36 -42.29 24.52
C LEU A 257 27.83 -42.15 24.95
N ARG A 258 28.14 -41.03 25.62
CA ARG A 258 29.42 -40.88 26.32
C ARG A 258 29.40 -41.92 27.46
N MET A 259 30.24 -42.94 27.33
CA MET A 259 30.68 -43.74 28.49
C MET A 259 31.55 -42.88 29.40
#